data_AF-A0A7J5BFS3-F1
#
_entry.id   AF-A0A7J5BFS3-F1
#
_cell.length_a   1.000
_cell.length_b   1.000
_cell.length_c   1.000
_cell.angle_alpha   90.00
_cell.angle_beta   90.00
_cell.angle_gamma   90.00
#
_symmetry.space_group_name_H-M   'P 1'
#
loop_
_entity.id
_entity.type
_entity.pdbx_description
1 polymer ?
#
loop_
_entity_poly.entity_id
_entity_poly.type
_entity_poly.pdbx_seq_one_letter_code
_entity_poly.pdbx_strand_id
1 'polypeptide(L)'
;MTALSAEQSASGHLDQTISYGMVSTLIWSLILIVTVLYVTILLRTDNAGEGGLLALLGLIRQLPNRAARRGVWVVLAGVGAAMFLGDSIITPAISVLSAVEGLELLDANLHAWIVPITIAILLTLFILQPIGIHRVAKAFGPIMLLWFACIAGFGLLAVIKQP
;
A
#
# COMPACT_ATOMS: atom_id res chain seq x y z
N MET A 1 42.77 23.38 9.01
CA MET A 1 41.45 23.41 9.68
C MET A 1 40.34 24.06 8.84
N THR A 2 40.65 24.95 7.90
CA THR A 2 39.67 25.58 6.97
C THR A 2 39.24 24.68 5.80
N ALA A 3 40.10 23.78 5.32
CA ALA A 3 39.74 22.83 4.25
C ALA A 3 38.73 21.76 4.70
N LEU A 4 38.89 21.22 5.92
CA LEU A 4 37.98 20.21 6.50
C LEU A 4 36.58 20.77 6.82
N SER A 5 36.48 22.05 7.17
CA SER A 5 35.17 22.71 7.39
C SER A 5 34.44 23.02 6.09
N ALA A 6 35.17 23.28 5.00
CA ALA A 6 34.59 23.46 3.67
C ALA A 6 34.06 22.13 3.08
N GLU A 7 34.81 21.03 3.24
CA GLU A 7 34.34 19.71 2.80
C GLU A 7 33.14 19.21 3.61
N GLN A 8 33.11 19.47 4.92
CA GLN A 8 31.99 19.06 5.78
C GLN A 8 30.73 19.92 5.60
N SER A 9 30.88 21.19 5.21
CA SER A 9 29.74 22.05 4.83
C SER A 9 29.18 21.67 3.46
N ALA A 10 30.04 21.22 2.54
CA ALA A 10 29.63 20.72 1.23
C ALA A 10 28.91 19.37 1.36
N SER A 11 29.42 18.42 2.17
CA SER A 11 28.76 17.13 2.40
C SER A 11 27.39 17.30 3.06
N GLY A 12 27.26 18.20 4.04
CA GLY A 12 25.96 18.50 4.67
C GLY A 12 24.91 19.06 3.71
N HIS A 13 25.31 19.90 2.74
CA HIS A 13 24.41 20.41 1.70
C HIS A 13 24.01 19.33 0.68
N LEU A 14 24.94 18.44 0.34
CA LEU A 14 24.68 17.31 -0.56
C LEU A 14 23.69 16.33 0.08
N ASP A 15 23.87 15.99 1.35
CA ASP A 15 22.95 15.10 2.09
C ASP A 15 21.53 15.69 2.21
N GLN A 16 21.41 17.00 2.48
CA GLN A 16 20.10 17.67 2.50
C GLN A 16 19.44 17.65 1.11
N THR A 17 20.18 17.95 0.06
CA THR A 17 19.66 17.95 -1.32
C THR A 17 19.21 16.55 -1.74
N ILE A 18 19.96 15.52 -1.39
CA ILE A 18 19.62 14.12 -1.68
C ILE A 18 18.37 13.71 -0.89
N SER A 19 18.27 14.09 0.39
CA SER A 19 17.11 13.77 1.22
C SER A 19 15.82 14.38 0.66
N TYR A 20 15.82 15.69 0.35
CA TYR A 20 14.67 16.36 -0.25
C TYR A 20 14.35 15.84 -1.65
N GLY A 21 15.38 15.53 -2.45
CA GLY A 21 15.21 14.93 -3.77
C GLY A 21 14.53 13.56 -3.71
N MET A 22 14.97 12.69 -2.81
CA MET A 22 14.39 11.36 -2.61
C MET A 22 12.95 11.43 -2.12
N VAL A 23 12.66 12.27 -1.12
CA VAL A 23 11.29 12.44 -0.61
C VAL A 23 10.36 13.02 -1.69
N SER A 24 10.79 14.05 -2.42
CA SER A 24 10.00 14.66 -3.49
C SER A 24 9.74 13.68 -4.64
N THR A 25 10.75 12.94 -5.08
CA THR A 25 10.58 11.93 -6.14
C THR A 25 9.66 10.79 -5.73
N LEU A 26 9.71 10.34 -4.46
CA LEU A 26 8.75 9.37 -3.92
C LEU A 26 7.32 9.92 -3.97
N ILE A 27 7.11 11.16 -3.53
CA ILE A 27 5.80 11.82 -3.53
C ILE A 27 5.26 11.93 -4.97
N TRP A 28 6.06 12.47 -5.89
CA TRP A 28 5.66 12.65 -7.29
C TRP A 28 5.43 11.32 -8.00
N SER A 29 6.27 10.32 -7.73
CA SER A 29 6.09 8.97 -8.27
C SER A 29 4.77 8.36 -7.79
N LEU A 30 4.48 8.43 -6.49
CA LEU A 30 3.22 7.91 -5.93
C LEU A 30 2.00 8.62 -6.54
N ILE A 31 2.03 9.96 -6.63
CA ILE A 31 0.95 10.76 -7.22
C ILE A 31 0.74 10.39 -8.68
N LEU A 32 1.81 10.30 -9.48
CA LEU A 32 1.71 9.97 -10.90
C LEU A 32 1.27 8.52 -11.13
N ILE A 33 1.83 7.56 -10.38
CA ILE A 33 1.42 6.15 -10.45
C ILE A 33 -0.06 6.03 -10.12
N VAL A 34 -0.52 6.54 -8.98
CA VAL A 34 -1.92 6.42 -8.60
C VAL A 34 -2.82 7.17 -9.59
N THR A 35 -2.51 8.43 -9.92
CA THR A 35 -3.37 9.23 -10.80
C THR A 35 -3.43 8.64 -12.20
N VAL A 36 -2.29 8.35 -12.84
CA VAL A 36 -2.27 7.86 -14.21
C VAL A 36 -2.78 6.43 -14.28
N LEU A 37 -2.28 5.52 -13.43
CA LEU A 37 -2.61 4.10 -13.51
C LEU A 37 -4.05 3.82 -13.06
N TYR A 38 -4.49 4.38 -11.92
CA TYR A 38 -5.87 4.14 -11.46
C TYR A 38 -6.89 4.92 -12.29
N VAL A 39 -6.69 6.22 -12.52
CA VAL A 39 -7.74 7.03 -13.20
C VAL A 39 -7.78 6.73 -14.70
N THR A 40 -6.63 6.54 -15.35
CA THR A 40 -6.61 6.37 -16.82
C THR A 40 -6.83 4.93 -17.25
N ILE A 41 -6.34 3.94 -16.49
CA ILE A 41 -6.46 2.53 -16.89
C ILE A 41 -7.64 1.88 -16.15
N LEU A 42 -7.65 1.92 -14.82
CA LEU A 42 -8.63 1.17 -14.03
C LEU A 42 -10.05 1.74 -14.19
N LEU A 43 -10.23 3.06 -14.10
CA LEU A 43 -11.55 3.69 -14.26
C LEU A 43 -12.05 3.74 -15.71
N ARG A 44 -11.17 3.56 -16.71
CA ARG A 44 -11.59 3.51 -18.13
C ARG A 44 -11.91 2.09 -18.62
N THR A 45 -11.42 1.07 -17.94
CA THR A 45 -11.63 -0.35 -18.32
C THR A 45 -12.85 -0.97 -17.61
N ASP A 46 -13.88 -0.16 -17.38
CA ASP A 46 -15.16 -0.63 -16.88
C ASP A 46 -15.95 -1.31 -18.01
N ASN A 47 -16.18 -2.61 -17.88
CA ASN A 47 -16.99 -3.39 -18.81
C ASN A 47 -18.27 -3.83 -18.07
N ALA A 48 -19.29 -2.98 -18.12
CA ALA A 48 -20.62 -3.21 -17.53
C ALA A 48 -20.65 -3.42 -16.00
N GLY A 49 -19.78 -2.75 -15.24
CA GLY A 49 -19.80 -2.75 -13.78
C GLY A 49 -18.95 -3.85 -13.12
N GLU A 50 -18.36 -4.74 -13.91
CA GLU A 50 -17.34 -5.70 -13.44
C GLU A 50 -15.96 -5.28 -13.97
N GLY A 51 -15.31 -4.31 -13.32
CA GLY A 51 -13.94 -3.92 -13.66
C GLY A 51 -12.89 -4.96 -13.22
N GLY A 52 -11.78 -5.07 -13.95
CA GLY A 52 -10.58 -5.80 -13.52
C GLY A 52 -10.55 -7.30 -13.82
N LEU A 53 -10.01 -8.09 -12.89
CA LEU A 53 -9.80 -9.54 -13.04
C LEU A 53 -11.08 -10.34 -13.31
N LEU A 54 -12.22 -9.89 -12.75
CA LEU A 54 -13.52 -10.55 -12.91
C LEU A 54 -14.04 -10.44 -14.35
N ALA A 55 -13.83 -9.31 -15.02
CA ALA A 55 -14.09 -9.17 -16.46
C ALA A 55 -13.21 -10.11 -17.30
N LEU A 56 -11.94 -10.31 -16.95
CA LEU A 56 -11.06 -11.27 -17.64
C LEU A 56 -11.54 -12.72 -17.47
N LEU A 57 -11.98 -13.09 -16.27
CA LEU A 57 -12.57 -14.41 -16.00
C LEU A 57 -13.92 -14.59 -16.74
N GLY A 58 -14.73 -13.53 -16.83
CA GLY A 58 -15.99 -13.50 -17.58
C GLY A 58 -15.78 -13.62 -19.11
N LEU A 59 -14.76 -12.96 -19.66
CA LEU A 59 -14.47 -12.96 -21.09
C LEU A 59 -13.92 -14.33 -21.57
N ILE A 60 -13.21 -15.06 -20.71
CA ILE A 60 -12.76 -16.44 -20.97
C ILE A 60 -13.93 -17.42 -21.11
N ARG A 61 -15.01 -17.20 -20.36
CA ARG A 61 -16.23 -18.00 -20.48
C ARG A 61 -16.98 -17.76 -21.80
N GLN A 62 -16.83 -16.58 -22.40
CA GLN A 62 -17.55 -16.19 -23.62
C GLN A 62 -16.77 -16.49 -24.92
N LEU A 63 -15.49 -16.88 -24.83
CA LEU A 63 -14.67 -17.19 -26.01
C LEU A 63 -15.12 -18.51 -26.70
N PRO A 64 -15.47 -18.49 -28.00
CA PRO A 64 -15.95 -19.67 -28.71
C PRO A 64 -14.89 -20.78 -28.79
N ASN A 65 -15.35 -22.03 -28.69
CA ASN A 65 -14.57 -23.25 -28.44
C ASN A 65 -13.56 -23.67 -29.55
N ARG A 66 -13.32 -22.84 -30.57
CA ARG A 66 -12.50 -23.16 -31.75
C ARG A 66 -11.20 -22.37 -31.92
N ALA A 67 -10.89 -21.41 -31.06
CA ALA A 67 -9.66 -20.63 -31.19
C ALA A 67 -8.46 -21.40 -30.63
N ALA A 68 -7.50 -21.78 -31.47
CA ALA A 68 -6.20 -22.35 -31.06
C ALA A 68 -5.44 -21.48 -30.03
N ARG A 69 -5.82 -20.21 -29.89
CA ARG A 69 -5.27 -19.24 -28.92
C ARG A 69 -6.00 -19.19 -27.58
N ARG A 70 -7.09 -19.96 -27.39
CA ARG A 70 -7.87 -19.98 -26.14
C ARG A 70 -7.01 -20.42 -24.94
N GLY A 71 -6.14 -21.41 -25.13
CA GLY A 71 -5.23 -21.88 -24.09
C GLY A 71 -4.31 -20.77 -23.55
N VAL A 72 -3.77 -19.94 -24.44
CA VAL A 72 -2.90 -18.81 -24.06
C VAL A 72 -3.66 -17.78 -23.22
N TRP A 73 -4.87 -17.40 -23.64
CA TRP A 73 -5.69 -16.45 -22.88
C TRP A 73 -6.12 -17.00 -21.51
N VAL A 74 -6.45 -18.29 -21.43
CA VAL A 74 -6.79 -18.96 -20.17
C VAL A 74 -5.61 -18.98 -19.22
N VAL A 75 -4.41 -19.32 -19.71
CA VAL A 75 -3.19 -19.31 -18.90
C VAL A 75 -2.86 -17.89 -18.44
N LEU A 76 -2.94 -16.90 -19.33
CA LEU A 76 -2.63 -15.50 -19.00
C LEU A 76 -3.56 -14.95 -17.91
N ALA A 77 -4.87 -15.22 -18.00
CA ALA A 77 -5.80 -14.81 -16.95
C ALA A 77 -5.66 -15.64 -15.67
N GLY A 78 -5.31 -16.92 -15.77
CA GLY A 78 -5.00 -17.75 -14.61
C GLY A 78 -3.80 -17.21 -13.83
N VAL A 79 -2.75 -16.79 -14.53
CA VAL A 79 -1.59 -16.13 -13.94
C VAL A 79 -1.99 -14.79 -13.31
N GLY A 80 -2.76 -13.96 -14.03
CA GLY A 80 -3.26 -12.69 -13.49
C GLY A 80 -4.11 -12.88 -12.23
N ALA A 81 -4.95 -13.91 -12.21
CA ALA A 81 -5.79 -14.24 -11.05
C ALA A 81 -4.95 -14.70 -9.85
N ALA A 82 -3.95 -15.54 -10.09
CA ALA A 82 -3.04 -16.00 -9.05
C ALA A 82 -2.22 -14.84 -8.46
N MET A 83 -1.70 -13.93 -9.29
CA MET A 83 -0.98 -12.74 -8.82
C MET A 83 -1.87 -11.83 -7.98
N PHE A 84 -3.11 -11.60 -8.42
CA PHE A 84 -4.07 -10.77 -7.67
C PHE A 84 -4.48 -11.40 -6.34
N LEU A 85 -4.72 -12.71 -6.32
CA LEU A 85 -4.97 -13.47 -5.08
C LEU A 85 -3.77 -13.40 -4.13
N GLY A 86 -2.55 -13.50 -4.66
CA GLY A 86 -1.32 -13.34 -3.90
C GLY A 86 -1.26 -11.96 -3.22
N ASP A 87 -1.44 -10.89 -3.98
CA ASP A 87 -1.42 -9.51 -3.46
C ASP A 87 -2.51 -9.26 -2.41
N SER A 88 -3.71 -9.83 -2.62
CA SER A 88 -4.85 -9.75 -1.70
C SER A 88 -4.60 -10.45 -0.36
N ILE A 89 -3.79 -11.51 -0.34
CA ILE A 89 -3.43 -12.23 0.90
C ILE A 89 -2.22 -11.58 1.58
N ILE A 90 -1.25 -11.10 0.79
CA ILE A 90 0.02 -10.55 1.29
C ILE A 90 -0.19 -9.18 1.96
N THR A 91 -0.96 -8.28 1.34
CA THR A 91 -1.16 -6.91 1.83
C THR A 91 -1.66 -6.82 3.28
N PRO A 92 -2.76 -7.51 3.69
CA PRO A 92 -3.20 -7.45 5.08
C PRO A 92 -2.19 -8.07 6.06
N ALA A 93 -1.44 -9.10 5.64
CA ALA A 93 -0.42 -9.72 6.48
C ALA A 93 0.76 -8.76 6.73
N ILE A 94 1.32 -8.17 5.67
CA ILE A 94 2.44 -7.22 5.77
C ILE A 94 2.02 -5.97 6.53
N SER A 95 0.85 -5.39 6.22
CA SER A 95 0.40 -4.16 6.89
C SER A 95 0.23 -4.32 8.40
N VAL A 96 -0.29 -5.46 8.87
CA VAL A 96 -0.43 -5.72 10.32
C VAL A 96 0.92 -6.02 10.95
N LEU A 97 1.77 -6.81 10.28
CA LEU A 97 3.11 -7.11 10.78
C LEU A 97 3.93 -5.83 10.97
N SER A 98 3.99 -4.96 9.96
CA SER A 98 4.73 -3.69 10.05
C SER A 98 4.16 -2.73 11.11
N ALA A 99 2.85 -2.79 11.38
CA ALA A 99 2.27 -2.02 12.49
C ALA A 99 2.72 -2.55 13.86
N VAL A 100 2.86 -3.87 14.02
CA VAL A 100 3.28 -4.52 15.26
C VAL A 100 4.80 -4.43 15.47
N GLU A 101 5.60 -4.48 14.39
CA GLU A 101 7.06 -4.26 14.43
C GLU A 101 7.41 -2.88 15.01
N GLY A 102 6.54 -1.88 14.86
CA GLY A 102 6.71 -0.58 15.51
C GLY A 102 6.79 -0.64 17.05
N LEU A 103 6.30 -1.71 17.68
CA LEU A 103 6.41 -1.91 19.14
C LEU A 103 7.84 -2.26 19.58
N GLU A 104 8.67 -2.81 18.69
CA GLU A 104 10.07 -3.13 18.98
C GLU A 104 10.89 -1.88 19.31
N LEU A 105 10.46 -0.70 18.81
CA LEU A 105 11.08 0.59 19.12
C LEU A 105 10.95 0.97 20.61
N LEU A 106 10.03 0.35 21.35
CA LEU A 106 9.79 0.61 22.77
C LEU A 106 10.53 -0.38 23.68
N ASP A 107 10.60 -1.66 23.30
CA ASP A 107 11.31 -2.71 24.05
C ASP A 107 11.69 -3.88 23.12
N ALA A 108 12.98 -4.21 23.09
CA ALA A 108 13.54 -5.28 22.27
C ALA A 108 13.02 -6.69 22.66
N ASN A 109 12.54 -6.87 23.90
CA ASN A 109 11.96 -8.15 24.34
C ASN A 109 10.62 -8.47 23.63
N LEU A 110 9.98 -7.48 23.01
CA LEU A 110 8.73 -7.70 22.27
C LEU A 110 8.96 -8.38 20.92
N HIS A 111 10.20 -8.48 20.42
CA HIS A 111 10.50 -9.14 19.14
C HIS A 111 9.93 -10.57 19.05
N ALA A 112 10.03 -11.35 20.13
CA ALA A 112 9.48 -12.70 20.19
C ALA A 112 7.93 -12.73 20.15
N TRP A 113 7.27 -11.61 20.50
CA TRP A 113 5.82 -11.47 20.54
C TRP A 113 5.23 -10.86 19.26
N ILE A 114 6.04 -10.29 18.36
CA ILE A 114 5.58 -9.67 17.11
C ILE A 114 4.73 -10.64 16.28
N VAL A 115 5.26 -11.84 16.01
CA VAL A 115 4.58 -12.84 15.18
C VAL A 115 3.29 -13.37 15.85
N PRO A 116 3.30 -13.80 17.14
CA PRO A 116 2.07 -14.20 17.84
C PRO A 116 0.98 -13.12 17.86
N ILE A 117 1.35 -11.86 18.13
CA ILE A 117 0.40 -10.73 18.17
C ILE A 117 -0.18 -10.48 16.77
N THR A 118 0.66 -10.49 15.73
CA THR A 118 0.22 -10.33 14.35
C THR A 118 -0.80 -11.39 13.96
N ILE A 119 -0.52 -12.66 14.27
CA ILE A 119 -1.45 -13.77 14.01
C ILE A 119 -2.75 -13.58 14.80
N ALA A 120 -2.69 -13.19 16.07
CA ALA A 120 -3.86 -12.96 16.89
C ALA A 120 -4.74 -11.82 16.36
N ILE A 121 -4.13 -10.71 15.91
CA ILE A 121 -4.83 -9.59 15.26
C ILE A 121 -5.49 -10.06 13.96
N LEU A 122 -4.74 -10.74 13.08
CA LEU A 122 -5.28 -11.23 11.81
C LEU A 122 -6.45 -12.20 12.02
N LEU A 123 -6.32 -13.18 12.92
CA LEU A 123 -7.42 -14.08 13.26
C LEU A 123 -8.64 -13.33 13.76
N THR A 124 -8.45 -12.38 14.68
CA THR A 124 -9.54 -11.56 15.21
C THR A 124 -10.24 -10.75 14.12
N LEU A 125 -9.47 -10.08 13.26
CA LEU A 125 -10.00 -9.29 12.14
C LEU A 125 -10.77 -10.16 11.15
N PHE A 126 -10.26 -11.35 10.82
CA PHE A 126 -10.91 -12.28 9.89
C PHE A 126 -12.16 -12.94 10.51
N ILE A 127 -12.16 -13.23 11.81
CA ILE A 127 -13.35 -13.73 12.53
C ILE A 127 -14.47 -12.69 12.54
N LEU A 128 -14.15 -11.39 12.51
CA LEU A 128 -15.12 -10.30 12.49
C LEU A 128 -15.66 -9.99 11.07
N GLN A 129 -15.05 -10.50 9.99
CA GLN A 129 -15.50 -10.27 8.61
C GLN A 129 -16.98 -10.68 8.31
N PRO A 130 -17.55 -11.77 8.87
CA PRO A 130 -18.94 -12.16 8.63
C PRO A 130 -19.98 -11.14 9.10
N ILE A 131 -19.61 -10.18 9.96
CA ILE A 131 -20.51 -9.15 10.50
C ILE A 131 -20.89 -8.10 9.42
N GLY A 132 -20.23 -8.14 8.27
CA GLY A 132 -20.51 -7.32 7.11
C GLY A 132 -19.51 -6.17 6.99
N ILE A 133 -18.77 -6.16 5.88
CA ILE A 133 -17.73 -5.17 5.54
C ILE A 133 -18.25 -3.73 5.71
N HIS A 134 -19.54 -3.51 5.39
CA HIS A 134 -20.18 -2.19 5.52
C HIS A 134 -20.18 -1.63 6.94
N ARG A 135 -20.40 -2.47 7.97
CA ARG A 135 -20.41 -2.02 9.38
C ARG A 135 -19.01 -1.65 9.86
N VAL A 136 -18.02 -2.47 9.47
CA VAL A 136 -16.61 -2.24 9.78
C VAL A 136 -16.13 -0.96 9.07
N ALA A 137 -16.41 -0.81 7.77
CA ALA A 137 -16.02 0.37 6.99
C ALA A 137 -16.58 1.69 7.56
N LYS A 138 -17.79 1.68 8.14
CA LYS A 138 -18.36 2.86 8.80
C LYS A 138 -17.58 3.28 10.04
N ALA A 139 -17.02 2.33 10.80
CA ALA A 139 -16.16 2.62 11.95
C ALA A 139 -14.75 3.09 11.55
N PHE A 140 -14.23 2.60 10.41
CA PHE A 140 -12.93 3.04 9.89
C PHE A 140 -12.92 4.52 9.49
N GLY A 141 -14.03 5.07 8.97
CA GLY A 141 -14.10 6.48 8.55
C GLY A 141 -13.67 7.48 9.65
N PRO A 142 -14.32 7.48 10.83
CA PRO A 142 -13.93 8.32 11.96
C PRO A 142 -12.49 8.08 12.45
N ILE A 143 -12.04 6.82 12.49
CA ILE A 143 -10.67 6.47 12.90
C ILE A 143 -9.64 7.08 11.96
N MET A 144 -9.87 6.98 10.64
CA MET A 144 -9.00 7.57 9.63
C MET A 144 -8.97 9.10 9.71
N LEU A 145 -10.12 9.75 9.94
CA LEU A 145 -10.18 11.20 10.12
C LEU A 145 -9.36 11.64 11.34
N LEU A 146 -9.49 10.94 12.47
CA LEU A 146 -8.68 11.20 13.65
C LEU A 146 -7.18 11.04 13.35
N TRP A 147 -6.81 9.95 12.67
CA TRP A 147 -5.42 9.66 12.31
C TRP A 147 -4.83 10.74 11.39
N PHE A 148 -5.54 11.14 10.33
CA PHE A 148 -5.12 12.22 9.44
C PHE A 148 -5.03 13.56 10.17
N ALA A 149 -5.97 13.86 11.07
CA ALA A 149 -5.92 15.08 11.88
C ALA A 149 -4.69 15.09 12.80
N CYS A 150 -4.34 13.96 13.41
CA CYS A 150 -3.13 13.82 14.22
C CYS A 150 -1.87 14.06 13.37
N ILE A 151 -1.73 13.43 12.21
CA ILE A 151 -0.57 13.60 11.34
C ILE A 151 -0.48 15.03 10.80
N ALA A 152 -1.60 15.60 10.36
CA ALA A 152 -1.64 16.99 9.90
C ALA A 152 -1.24 17.95 11.03
N GLY A 153 -1.73 17.72 12.26
CA GLY A 153 -1.36 18.49 13.44
C GLY A 153 0.13 18.40 13.76
N PHE A 154 0.69 17.19 13.85
CA PHE A 154 2.12 17.01 14.10
C PHE A 154 2.99 17.54 12.97
N GLY A 155 2.57 17.37 11.71
CA GLY A 155 3.26 17.92 10.54
C GLY A 155 3.29 19.45 10.55
N LEU A 156 2.15 20.10 10.82
CA LEU A 156 2.10 21.57 10.96
C LEU A 156 2.97 22.07 12.11
N LEU A 157 2.92 21.40 13.27
CA LEU A 157 3.78 21.75 14.41
C LEU A 157 5.27 21.61 14.08
N ALA A 158 5.65 20.58 13.31
CA ALA A 158 7.03 20.39 12.87
C ALA A 158 7.49 21.50 11.92
N VAL A 159 6.66 21.86 10.93
CA VAL A 159 6.95 22.96 9.98
C VAL A 159 7.06 24.31 10.69
N ILE A 160 6.23 24.58 11.70
CA ILE A 160 6.31 25.84 12.45
C ILE A 160 7.56 25.89 13.33
N LYS A 161 7.97 24.75 13.92
CA LYS A 161 9.16 24.69 14.79
C LYS A 161 10.48 24.70 14.01
N GLN A 162 10.49 24.19 12.78
CA GLN A 162 11.66 24.14 11.90
C GLN A 162 11.22 24.53 10.48
N PRO A 163 11.05 25.84 10.21
CA PRO A 163 10.64 26.32 8.89
C PRO A 163 11.71 26.11 7.82
#